data_AF-I1E343-F1
#
_entry.id   AF-I1E343-F1
#
_cell.length_a   1.000
_cell.length_b   1.000
_cell.length_c   1.000
_cell.angle_alpha   90.00
_cell.angle_beta   90.00
_cell.angle_gamma   90.00
#
_symmetry.space_group_name_H-M   'P 1'
#
loop_
_entity.id
_entity.type
_entity.pdbx_description
1 polymer ?
#
loop_
_entity_poly.entity_id
_entity_poly.type
_entity_poly.pdbx_seq_one_letter_code
_entity_poly.pdbx_strand_id
1 'polypeptide(L)'
;MYAALKVIHLGSLVMWLGPALGSWLVLRYMQQQEGELSPATAKVYRVFFWTLTLEHIALVTLLLSGATMAFMFGFISMPWLQQKLWLLLLIIVPLEIVDIWLGNWKVKRLIAKRSAGAVLTARQQALVQFYHKGFTNLALITLPVTVLVIMWLAVSKQALW
;
A
#
# COMPACT_ATOMS: atom_id res chain seq x y z
N MET A 1 -20.57 2.81 -19.67
CA MET A 1 -19.09 2.75 -19.56
C MET A 1 -18.56 3.41 -18.29
N TYR A 2 -18.88 4.69 -18.02
CA TYR A 2 -18.37 5.42 -16.84
C TYR A 2 -18.76 4.80 -15.48
N ALA A 3 -20.00 4.30 -15.34
CA ALA A 3 -20.43 3.59 -14.13
C ALA A 3 -19.60 2.32 -13.85
N ALA A 4 -19.28 1.54 -14.89
CA ALA A 4 -18.43 0.36 -14.74
C ALA A 4 -17.01 0.72 -14.31
N LEU A 5 -16.43 1.80 -14.87
CA LEU A 5 -15.13 2.31 -14.42
C LEU A 5 -15.14 2.72 -12.94
N LYS A 6 -16.23 3.30 -12.43
CA LYS A 6 -16.36 3.61 -11.00
C LYS A 6 -16.39 2.35 -10.14
N VAL A 7 -17.11 1.32 -10.56
CA VAL A 7 -17.15 0.03 -9.84
C VAL A 7 -15.76 -0.60 -9.80
N ILE A 8 -15.05 -0.63 -10.92
CA ILE A 8 -13.67 -1.12 -10.99
C ILE A 8 -12.78 -0.28 -10.06
N HIS A 9 -12.85 1.05 -10.14
CA HIS A 9 -12.03 1.94 -9.33
C HIS A 9 -12.27 1.76 -7.82
N LEU A 10 -13.53 1.71 -7.38
CA LEU A 10 -13.87 1.50 -5.97
C LEU A 10 -13.48 0.08 -5.50
N GLY A 11 -13.70 -0.94 -6.34
CA GLY A 11 -13.25 -2.30 -6.05
C GLY A 11 -11.73 -2.37 -5.89
N SER A 12 -10.98 -1.73 -6.80
CA SER A 12 -9.52 -1.62 -6.71
C SER A 12 -9.07 -0.86 -5.46
N LEU A 13 -9.78 0.19 -5.04
CA LEU A 13 -9.47 0.93 -3.82
C LEU A 13 -9.56 0.03 -2.57
N VAL A 14 -10.64 -0.75 -2.48
CA VAL A 14 -10.86 -1.69 -1.36
C VAL A 14 -9.80 -2.79 -1.38
N MET A 15 -9.49 -3.34 -2.55
CA MET A 15 -8.51 -4.41 -2.71
C MET A 15 -7.06 -3.95 -2.50
N TRP A 16 -6.76 -2.67 -2.73
CA TRP A 16 -5.46 -2.08 -2.44
C TRP A 16 -5.31 -1.88 -0.91
N LEU A 17 -6.25 -1.23 -0.24
CA LEU A 17 -6.10 -0.91 1.19
C LEU A 17 -6.30 -2.08 2.16
N GLY A 18 -7.34 -2.89 1.94
CA GLY A 18 -7.84 -3.83 2.96
C GLY A 18 -6.95 -5.05 3.21
N PRO A 19 -6.66 -5.87 2.19
CA PRO A 19 -5.96 -7.14 2.35
C PRO A 19 -4.55 -6.99 2.95
N ALA A 20 -3.80 -5.99 2.53
CA ALA A 20 -2.43 -5.76 2.96
C ALA A 20 -2.34 -5.48 4.47
N LEU A 21 -3.17 -4.54 4.95
CA LEU A 21 -3.30 -4.23 6.37
C LEU A 21 -3.65 -5.46 7.20
N GLY A 22 -4.67 -6.20 6.78
CA GLY A 22 -5.10 -7.42 7.48
C GLY A 22 -3.99 -8.47 7.54
N SER A 23 -3.34 -8.74 6.40
CA SER A 23 -2.23 -9.71 6.33
C SER A 23 -1.01 -9.28 7.16
N TRP A 24 -0.72 -7.99 7.23
CA TRP A 24 0.34 -7.44 8.09
C TRP A 24 0.03 -7.66 9.57
N LEU A 25 -1.19 -7.37 10.02
CA LEU A 25 -1.61 -7.59 11.41
C LEU A 25 -1.49 -9.06 11.82
N VAL A 26 -1.93 -9.98 10.94
CA VAL A 26 -1.78 -11.43 11.16
C VAL A 26 -0.31 -11.82 11.26
N LEU A 27 0.54 -11.29 10.38
CA LEU A 27 1.99 -11.54 10.44
C LEU A 27 2.60 -11.05 11.75
N ARG A 28 2.26 -9.85 12.20
CA ARG A 28 2.76 -9.28 13.47
C ARG A 28 2.32 -10.10 14.68
N TYR A 29 1.06 -10.52 14.70
CA TYR A 29 0.53 -11.39 15.75
C TYR A 29 1.28 -12.72 15.81
N MET A 30 1.49 -13.37 14.66
CA MET A 30 2.22 -14.64 14.59
C MET A 30 3.69 -14.52 15.01
N GLN A 31 4.35 -13.42 14.64
CA GLN A 31 5.71 -13.13 15.10
C GLN A 31 5.81 -13.01 16.63
N GLN A 32 4.77 -12.49 17.28
CA GLN A 32 4.72 -12.36 18.73
C GLN A 32 4.44 -13.69 19.43
N GLN A 33 3.55 -14.50 18.89
CA GLN A 33 3.11 -15.76 19.52
C GLN A 33 4.10 -16.90 19.27
N GLU A 34 4.51 -17.10 18.02
CA GLU A 34 5.31 -18.26 17.60
C GLU A 34 6.79 -17.91 17.41
N GLY A 35 7.14 -16.62 17.48
CA GLY A 35 8.48 -16.13 17.18
C GLY A 35 8.73 -15.89 15.69
N GLU A 36 9.77 -15.09 15.41
CA GLU A 36 10.09 -14.60 14.05
C GLU A 36 10.52 -15.70 13.08
N LEU A 37 11.08 -16.81 13.59
CA LEU A 37 11.69 -17.90 12.79
C LEU A 37 10.90 -19.21 12.82
N SER A 38 9.66 -19.21 13.32
CA SER A 38 8.88 -20.45 13.35
C SER A 38 8.41 -20.88 11.95
N PRO A 39 8.22 -22.19 11.73
CA PRO A 39 7.63 -22.69 10.48
C PRO A 39 6.25 -22.11 10.19
N ALA A 40 5.46 -21.80 11.23
CA ALA A 40 4.16 -21.16 11.10
C ALA A 40 4.29 -19.72 10.58
N THR A 41 5.17 -18.90 11.18
CA THR A 41 5.44 -17.53 10.75
C THR A 41 5.98 -17.50 9.31
N ALA A 42 6.79 -18.47 8.90
CA ALA A 42 7.28 -18.58 7.51
C ALA A 42 6.16 -18.80 6.48
N LYS A 43 5.14 -19.62 6.81
CA LYS A 43 3.96 -19.79 5.95
C LYS A 43 3.17 -18.50 5.82
N VAL A 44 2.99 -17.77 6.91
CA VAL A 44 2.28 -16.48 6.92
C VAL A 44 3.03 -15.43 6.11
N TYR A 45 4.37 -15.38 6.20
CA TYR A 45 5.18 -14.52 5.34
C TYR A 45 4.92 -14.77 3.84
N ARG A 46 4.78 -16.03 3.42
CA ARG A 46 4.50 -16.35 2.02
C ARG A 46 3.16 -15.79 1.56
N VAL A 47 2.12 -15.91 2.39
CA VAL A 47 0.80 -15.34 2.11
C VAL A 47 0.87 -13.82 2.11
N PHE A 48 1.53 -13.21 3.10
CA PHE A 48 1.74 -11.77 3.18
C PHE A 48 2.35 -11.18 1.91
N PHE A 49 3.46 -11.74 1.41
CA PHE A 49 4.07 -11.25 0.16
C PHE A 49 3.20 -11.45 -1.08
N TRP A 50 2.35 -12.48 -1.07
CA TRP A 50 1.38 -12.69 -2.15
C TRP A 50 0.27 -11.64 -2.10
N THR A 51 -0.24 -11.34 -0.90
CA THR A 51 -1.20 -10.26 -0.66
C THR A 51 -0.65 -8.90 -1.06
N LEU A 52 0.60 -8.58 -0.71
CA LEU A 52 1.29 -7.37 -1.20
C LEU A 52 1.34 -7.32 -2.73
N THR A 53 1.53 -8.45 -3.41
CA THR A 53 1.53 -8.46 -4.88
C THR A 53 0.15 -8.11 -5.45
N LEU A 54 -0.92 -8.65 -4.86
CA LEU A 54 -2.29 -8.30 -5.27
C LEU A 54 -2.63 -6.84 -5.01
N GLU A 55 -2.18 -6.29 -3.88
CA GLU A 55 -2.33 -4.87 -3.54
C GLU A 55 -1.75 -3.98 -4.65
N HIS A 56 -0.54 -4.27 -5.13
CA HIS A 56 0.06 -3.47 -6.20
C HIS A 56 -0.69 -3.60 -7.54
N ILE A 57 -1.22 -4.78 -7.86
CA ILE A 57 -2.06 -4.95 -9.05
C ILE A 57 -3.35 -4.12 -8.90
N ALA A 58 -3.95 -4.13 -7.71
CA ALA A 58 -5.10 -3.31 -7.38
C ALA A 58 -4.76 -1.81 -7.48
N LEU A 59 -3.59 -1.37 -7.00
CA LEU A 59 -3.10 0.00 -7.15
C LEU A 59 -2.97 0.40 -8.63
N VAL A 60 -2.34 -0.42 -9.47
CA VAL A 60 -2.21 -0.14 -10.91
C VAL A 60 -3.59 0.01 -11.55
N THR A 61 -4.51 -0.89 -11.21
CA THR A 61 -5.90 -0.82 -11.71
C THR A 61 -6.63 0.43 -11.21
N LEU A 62 -6.42 0.81 -9.96
CA LEU A 62 -6.95 2.02 -9.33
C LEU A 62 -6.44 3.29 -10.04
N LEU A 63 -5.13 3.36 -10.32
CA LEU A 63 -4.49 4.48 -10.99
C LEU A 63 -4.96 4.61 -12.44
N LEU A 64 -4.99 3.52 -13.20
CA LEU A 64 -5.43 3.53 -14.61
C LEU A 64 -6.90 3.90 -14.73
N SER A 65 -7.77 3.29 -13.93
CA SER A 65 -9.20 3.63 -13.90
C SER A 65 -9.43 5.08 -13.46
N GLY A 66 -8.70 5.55 -12.45
CA GLY A 66 -8.75 6.93 -11.95
C GLY A 66 -8.30 7.95 -12.99
N ALA A 67 -7.17 7.71 -13.65
CA ALA A 67 -6.64 8.54 -14.72
C ALA A 67 -7.61 8.62 -15.91
N THR A 68 -8.19 7.48 -16.29
CA THR A 68 -9.20 7.42 -17.36
C THR A 68 -10.42 8.28 -17.01
N MET A 69 -10.96 8.14 -15.79
CA MET A 69 -12.09 8.95 -15.34
C MET A 69 -11.73 10.44 -15.23
N ALA A 70 -10.53 10.79 -14.77
CA ALA A 70 -10.07 12.17 -14.66
C ALA A 70 -9.92 12.84 -16.04
N PHE A 71 -9.41 12.10 -17.04
CA PHE A 71 -9.34 12.55 -18.42
C PHE A 71 -10.73 12.77 -19.01
N MET A 72 -11.65 11.81 -18.85
CA MET A 72 -13.03 11.94 -19.35
C MET A 72 -13.81 13.11 -18.72
N PHE A 73 -13.50 13.47 -17.48
CA PHE A 73 -14.22 14.51 -16.73
C PHE A 73 -13.59 15.91 -16.88
N GLY A 74 -12.44 16.03 -17.54
CA GLY A 74 -11.74 17.31 -17.72
C GLY A 74 -11.06 17.82 -16.45
N PHE A 75 -10.07 17.09 -15.93
CA PHE A 75 -9.41 17.41 -14.66
C PHE A 75 -8.76 18.80 -14.57
N ILE A 76 -8.45 19.44 -15.70
CA ILE A 76 -7.76 20.74 -15.75
C ILE A 76 -8.65 21.86 -15.20
N SER A 77 -9.97 21.79 -15.34
CA SER A 77 -10.87 22.88 -14.94
C SER A 77 -11.50 22.70 -13.55
N MET A 78 -11.17 21.62 -12.84
CA MET A 78 -11.88 21.20 -11.62
C MET A 78 -10.92 21.20 -10.42
N PRO A 79 -10.90 22.25 -9.57
CA PRO A 79 -9.94 22.37 -8.47
C PRO A 79 -9.93 21.19 -7.48
N TRP A 80 -11.12 20.68 -7.10
CA TRP A 80 -11.24 19.51 -6.23
C TRP A 80 -10.59 18.25 -6.84
N LEU A 81 -10.63 18.12 -8.16
CA LEU A 81 -10.04 16.98 -8.87
C LEU A 81 -8.52 17.15 -9.00
N GLN A 82 -8.03 18.36 -9.21
CA GLN A 82 -6.59 18.66 -9.17
C GLN A 82 -6.00 18.36 -7.79
N GLN A 83 -6.63 18.82 -6.71
CA GLN A 83 -6.19 18.53 -5.34
C GLN A 83 -6.20 17.04 -5.04
N LYS A 84 -7.24 16.32 -5.51
CA LYS A 84 -7.28 14.85 -5.42
C LYS A 84 -6.08 14.21 -6.13
N LEU A 85 -5.71 14.69 -7.31
CA LEU A 85 -4.55 14.20 -8.06
C LEU A 85 -3.22 14.58 -7.38
N TRP A 86 -3.12 15.74 -6.74
CA TRP A 86 -1.93 16.12 -5.96
C TRP A 86 -1.73 15.20 -4.76
N LEU A 87 -2.78 14.93 -3.97
CA LEU A 87 -2.69 13.96 -2.87
C LEU A 87 -2.25 12.58 -3.36
N LEU A 88 -2.80 12.14 -4.50
CA LEU A 88 -2.40 10.89 -5.12
C LEU A 88 -0.92 10.90 -5.56
N LEU A 89 -0.48 11.91 -6.30
CA LEU A 89 0.86 11.94 -6.91
C LEU A 89 1.98 12.32 -5.93
N LEU A 90 1.68 13.11 -4.90
CA LEU A 90 2.68 13.61 -3.95
C LEU A 90 2.76 12.77 -2.67
N ILE A 91 1.68 12.07 -2.30
CA ILE A 91 1.65 11.27 -1.06
C ILE A 91 1.55 9.79 -1.39
N ILE A 92 0.48 9.37 -2.05
CA ILE A 92 0.23 7.93 -2.29
C ILE A 92 1.34 7.34 -3.17
N VAL A 93 1.55 7.87 -4.38
CA VAL A 93 2.51 7.29 -5.33
C VAL A 93 3.93 7.17 -4.75
N PRO A 94 4.51 8.20 -4.09
CA PRO A 94 5.83 8.07 -3.49
C PRO A 94 5.89 7.03 -2.37
N LEU A 95 4.87 6.96 -1.50
CA LEU A 95 4.80 5.93 -0.46
C LEU A 95 4.75 4.53 -1.08
N GLU A 96 3.90 4.32 -2.08
CA GLU A 96 3.76 3.02 -2.75
C GLU A 96 5.04 2.61 -3.49
N ILE A 97 5.76 3.55 -4.12
CA ILE A 97 7.07 3.27 -4.73
C ILE A 97 8.07 2.76 -3.68
N VAL A 98 8.10 3.43 -2.52
CA VAL A 98 8.97 3.01 -1.40
C VAL A 98 8.54 1.64 -0.87
N ASP A 99 7.24 1.37 -0.77
CA ASP A 99 6.74 0.07 -0.30
C ASP A 99 7.09 -1.06 -1.27
N ILE A 100 6.86 -0.89 -2.58
CA ILE A 100 7.25 -1.86 -3.62
C ILE A 100 8.75 -2.14 -3.54
N TRP A 101 9.56 -1.09 -3.42
CA TRP A 101 11.01 -1.22 -3.41
C TRP A 101 11.54 -1.87 -2.13
N LEU A 102 11.06 -1.46 -0.96
CA LEU A 102 11.49 -2.01 0.32
C LEU A 102 10.86 -3.38 0.58
N GLY A 103 9.54 -3.49 0.56
CA GLY A 103 8.79 -4.70 0.89
C GLY A 103 9.07 -5.84 -0.07
N ASN A 104 8.74 -5.66 -1.35
CA ASN A 104 8.78 -6.74 -2.34
C ASN A 104 10.19 -7.08 -2.82
N TRP A 105 11.11 -6.12 -2.81
CA TRP A 105 12.46 -6.37 -3.34
C TRP A 105 13.50 -6.60 -2.24
N LYS A 106 13.72 -5.63 -1.34
CA LYS A 106 14.81 -5.73 -0.36
C LYS A 106 14.47 -6.62 0.83
N VAL A 107 13.36 -6.33 1.51
CA VAL A 107 12.95 -6.99 2.76
C VAL A 107 12.61 -8.46 2.50
N LYS A 108 11.88 -8.76 1.41
CA LYS A 108 11.65 -10.14 0.96
C LYS A 108 12.93 -10.95 0.79
N ARG A 109 13.96 -10.38 0.15
CA ARG A 109 15.27 -11.04 -0.03
C ARG A 109 15.99 -11.25 1.29
N LEU A 110 15.95 -10.26 2.19
CA LEU A 110 16.61 -10.36 3.50
C LEU A 110 15.94 -11.39 4.41
N ILE A 111 14.60 -11.43 4.42
CA ILE A 111 13.85 -12.43 5.17
C ILE A 111 14.13 -13.83 4.61
N ALA A 112 14.13 -14.01 3.28
CA ALA A 112 14.49 -15.30 2.68
C ALA A 112 15.90 -15.77 3.07
N LYS A 113 16.89 -14.87 3.05
CA LYS A 113 18.26 -15.17 3.52
C LYS A 113 18.28 -15.57 5.00
N ARG A 114 17.56 -14.84 5.84
CA ARG A 114 17.47 -15.12 7.28
C ARG A 114 16.79 -16.46 7.57
N SER A 115 15.70 -16.77 6.86
CA SER A 115 15.00 -18.06 6.95
C SER A 115 15.86 -19.23 6.48
N ALA A 116 16.82 -19.00 5.58
CA ALA A 116 17.81 -20.00 5.19
C ALA A 116 18.98 -20.15 6.20
N GLY A 117 18.90 -19.50 7.36
CA GLY A 117 19.89 -19.58 8.43
C GLY A 117 21.06 -18.59 8.32
N ALA A 118 21.04 -17.67 7.35
CA ALA A 118 22.11 -16.68 7.23
C ALA A 118 21.97 -15.57 8.30
N VAL A 119 23.09 -15.22 8.94
CA VAL A 119 23.15 -14.09 9.88
C VAL A 119 23.13 -12.79 9.08
N LEU A 120 22.14 -11.94 9.37
CA LEU A 120 22.05 -10.62 8.75
C LEU A 120 23.05 -9.66 9.40
N THR A 121 23.66 -8.80 8.58
CA THR A 121 24.50 -7.71 9.09
C THR A 121 23.66 -6.65 9.83
N ALA A 122 24.27 -5.87 10.72
CA ALA A 122 23.58 -4.82 11.47
C ALA A 122 22.82 -3.83 10.57
N ARG A 123 23.40 -3.48 9.39
CA ARG A 123 22.74 -2.62 8.40
C ARG A 123 21.50 -3.25 7.78
N GLN A 124 21.54 -4.55 7.49
CA GLN A 124 20.40 -5.29 6.94
C GLN A 124 19.28 -5.41 7.97
N GLN A 125 19.64 -5.65 9.24
CA GLN A 125 18.68 -5.71 10.33
C GLN A 125 18.03 -4.35 10.60
N ALA A 126 18.82 -3.27 10.58
CA ALA A 126 18.30 -1.90 10.68
C ALA A 126 17.33 -1.56 9.53
N LEU A 127 17.60 -2.00 8.30
CA LEU A 127 16.70 -1.78 7.16
C LEU A 127 15.36 -2.51 7.32
N VAL A 128 15.39 -3.76 7.79
CA VAL A 128 14.16 -4.52 8.08
C VAL A 128 13.35 -3.86 9.20
N GLN A 129 14.02 -3.39 10.25
CA GLN A 129 13.37 -2.67 11.34
C GLN A 129 12.79 -1.32 10.89
N PHE A 130 13.54 -0.55 10.11
CA PHE A 130 13.07 0.71 9.53
C PHE A 130 11.79 0.51 8.73
N TYR A 131 11.75 -0.52 7.87
CA TYR A 131 10.56 -0.84 7.09
C TYR A 131 9.37 -1.17 8.01
N HIS A 132 9.49 -2.18 8.87
CA HIS A 132 8.36 -2.68 9.66
C HIS A 132 7.89 -1.77 10.79
N LYS A 133 8.78 -0.95 11.39
CA LYS A 133 8.42 -0.06 12.51
C LYS A 133 8.34 1.41 12.12
N GLY A 134 9.22 1.88 11.23
CA GLY A 134 9.23 3.28 10.83
C GLY A 134 8.24 3.53 9.70
N PHE A 135 8.57 3.00 8.53
CA PHE A 135 7.82 3.22 7.30
C PHE A 135 6.39 2.69 7.38
N THR A 136 6.19 1.44 7.81
CA THR A 136 4.83 0.87 7.90
C THR A 136 3.95 1.67 8.87
N ASN A 137 4.45 2.07 10.03
CA ASN A 137 3.64 2.88 10.97
C ASN A 137 3.27 4.26 10.39
N LEU A 138 4.18 4.89 9.67
CA LEU A 138 3.88 6.14 8.97
C LEU A 138 2.79 5.92 7.91
N ALA A 139 2.92 4.87 7.08
CA ALA A 139 1.96 4.54 6.04
C ALA A 139 0.58 4.18 6.63
N LEU A 140 0.55 3.44 7.75
CA LEU A 140 -0.66 3.05 8.47
C LEU A 140 -1.53 4.24 8.91
N ILE A 141 -0.91 5.40 9.18
CA ILE A 141 -1.63 6.61 9.56
C ILE A 141 -1.89 7.47 8.33
N THR A 142 -0.86 7.68 7.51
CA THR A 142 -0.89 8.62 6.40
C THR A 142 -1.83 8.17 5.29
N LEU A 143 -1.83 6.88 4.93
CA LEU A 143 -2.67 6.36 3.84
C LEU A 143 -4.17 6.45 4.17
N PRO A 144 -4.68 5.99 5.33
CA PRO A 144 -6.11 6.13 5.63
C PRO A 144 -6.57 7.58 5.68
N VAL A 145 -5.80 8.47 6.31
CA VAL A 145 -6.14 9.91 6.36
C VAL A 145 -6.19 10.50 4.95
N THR A 146 -5.18 10.23 4.13
CA THR A 146 -5.12 10.73 2.74
C THR A 146 -6.28 10.20 1.91
N VAL A 147 -6.61 8.91 2.05
CA VAL A 147 -7.75 8.29 1.36
C VAL A 147 -9.06 8.90 1.80
N LEU A 148 -9.27 9.16 3.10
CA LEU A 148 -10.48 9.83 3.59
C LEU A 148 -10.62 11.24 3.01
N VAL A 149 -9.53 12.01 2.92
CA VAL A 149 -9.54 13.34 2.29
C VAL A 149 -9.87 13.22 0.79
N ILE A 150 -9.28 12.25 0.08
CA ILE A 150 -9.58 11.98 -1.33
C ILE A 150 -11.06 11.61 -1.52
N MET A 151 -11.62 10.80 -0.62
CA MET A 151 -13.03 10.41 -0.66
C MET A 151 -13.94 11.60 -0.37
N TRP A 152 -13.57 12.44 0.61
CA TRP A 152 -14.26 13.70 0.88
C TRP A 152 -14.30 14.60 -0.36
N LEU A 153 -13.15 14.88 -0.98
CA LEU A 153 -13.06 15.63 -2.25
C LEU A 153 -13.94 15.02 -3.35
N ALA A 154 -13.97 13.68 -3.42
CA ALA A 154 -14.77 12.97 -4.42
C ALA A 154 -16.28 13.05 -4.17
N VAL A 155 -16.72 13.16 -2.92
CA VAL A 155 -18.14 13.24 -2.53
C VAL A 155 -18.62 14.70 -2.53
N SER A 156 -17.90 15.58 -1.85
CA SER A 156 -18.29 17.00 -1.69
C SER A 156 -18.16 17.79 -2.98
N LYS A 157 -17.23 17.40 -3.86
CA LYS A 157 -16.84 18.17 -5.06
C LYS A 157 -16.35 19.59 -4.74
N GLN A 158 -16.05 19.85 -3.48
CA GLN A 158 -15.51 21.12 -3.00
C GLN A 158 -13.99 21.02 -2.92
N ALA A 159 -13.32 22.11 -3.29
CA ALA A 159 -11.90 22.24 -3.04
C ALA A 159 -11.65 22.41 -1.54
N LEU A 160 -10.51 21.94 -1.05
CA LEU A 160 -10.07 22.12 0.34
C LEU A 160 -9.74 23.58 0.67
N TRP A 161 -9.39 24.36 -0.35
CA TRP A 161 -9.10 25.79 -0.35
C TRP A 161 -9.43 26.37 -1.72
#